data_AF-A0AA87MMF2-F1
#
_entry.id   AF-A0AA87MMF2-F1
#
_cell.length_a   1.000
_cell.length_b   1.000
_cell.length_c   1.000
_cell.angle_alpha   90.00
_cell.angle_beta   90.00
_cell.angle_gamma   90.00
#
_symmetry.space_group_name_H-M   'P 1'
#
loop_
_entity.id
_entity.type
_entity.pdbx_description
1 polymer ?
#
loop_
_entity_poly.entity_id
_entity_poly.type
_entity_poly.pdbx_seq_one_letter_code
_entity_poly.pdbx_strand_id
1 'polypeptide(L)'
;MRKIIICVLVLFLFACRDRIMFSTDQSILYRFIGNGTVKELGKIYPGFPLMVKSDWLPTSYEIVDRFLDIETYGERYFTFARGLTKNETKVHSYGLFYNRGEKTLFNNVPYMWILVYADKAALIRTGFISEKKRGRSFIGAKYWICKPSLPDEGEIRFTNCERGEKRTSLDTSFVPMLKEVQVSEDVDTVCTSITEDKITCNSEGSNYIGIKSDKFYIR
;
A
#
# COMPACT_ATOMS: atom_id res chain seq x y z
N MET A 1 2.15 27.01 -40.83
CA MET A 1 2.53 25.81 -40.06
C MET A 1 2.08 25.98 -38.61
N ARG A 2 0.85 25.56 -38.28
CA ARG A 2 0.20 25.85 -36.98
C ARG A 2 -0.68 24.65 -36.58
N LYS A 3 -0.11 23.44 -36.54
CA LYS A 3 -0.86 22.21 -36.15
C LYS A 3 -0.07 21.19 -35.31
N ILE A 4 1.17 21.47 -34.93
CA ILE A 4 2.03 20.47 -34.24
C ILE A 4 2.14 20.70 -32.72
N ILE A 5 1.78 21.88 -32.20
CA ILE A 5 1.98 22.21 -30.77
C ILE A 5 0.89 21.63 -29.85
N ILE A 6 -0.27 21.20 -30.39
CA ILE A 6 -1.39 20.70 -29.57
C ILE A 6 -1.19 19.22 -29.17
N CYS A 7 -0.53 18.39 -29.98
CA CYS A 7 -0.33 16.97 -29.63
C CYS A 7 0.65 16.76 -28.47
N VAL A 8 1.68 17.60 -28.32
CA VAL A 8 2.67 17.48 -27.25
C VAL A 8 2.06 17.84 -25.89
N LEU A 9 1.22 18.89 -25.83
CA LEU A 9 0.56 19.30 -24.58
C LEU A 9 -0.52 18.30 -24.11
N VAL A 10 -1.21 17.62 -25.02
CA VAL A 10 -2.20 16.59 -24.68
C VAL A 10 -1.50 15.33 -24.13
N LEU A 11 -0.35 14.94 -24.67
CA LEU A 11 0.46 13.81 -24.16
C LEU A 11 1.01 14.06 -22.74
N PHE A 12 1.35 15.31 -22.39
CA PHE A 12 1.82 15.66 -21.04
C PHE A 12 0.70 15.66 -19.98
N LEU A 13 -0.55 15.95 -20.36
CA LEU A 13 -1.67 16.03 -19.41
C LEU A 13 -2.24 14.65 -19.01
N PHE A 14 -2.07 13.61 -19.83
CA PHE A 14 -2.54 12.25 -19.52
C PHE A 14 -1.54 11.40 -18.73
N ALA A 15 -0.26 11.75 -18.74
CA ALA A 15 0.79 10.96 -18.09
C ALA A 15 0.87 11.14 -16.56
N CYS A 16 0.11 12.07 -15.96
CA CYS A 16 0.33 12.51 -14.58
C CYS A 16 -0.79 12.15 -13.58
N ARG A 17 -1.61 11.12 -13.87
CA ARG A 17 -2.67 10.69 -12.92
C ARG A 17 -2.26 9.43 -12.17
N ASP A 18 -2.26 9.56 -10.84
CA ASP A 18 -2.22 8.42 -9.92
C ASP A 18 -3.33 7.42 -10.29
N ARG A 19 -2.98 6.15 -10.34
CA ARG A 19 -3.92 5.06 -10.63
C ARG A 19 -3.64 3.86 -9.74
N ILE A 20 -4.67 3.05 -9.51
CA ILE A 20 -4.53 1.77 -8.84
C ILE A 20 -4.31 0.70 -9.90
N MET A 21 -3.23 -0.07 -9.72
CA MET A 21 -2.90 -1.24 -10.52
C MET A 21 -2.75 -2.44 -9.60
N PHE A 22 -2.99 -3.65 -10.10
CA PHE A 22 -2.92 -4.87 -9.32
C PHE A 22 -1.70 -5.70 -9.74
N SER A 23 -1.00 -6.27 -8.77
CA SER A 23 0.08 -7.21 -9.04
C SER A 23 -0.46 -8.55 -9.58
N THR A 24 0.38 -9.22 -10.36
CA THR A 24 0.19 -10.54 -10.96
C THR A 24 1.34 -11.46 -10.52
N ASP A 25 1.29 -12.73 -10.90
CA ASP A 25 2.36 -13.70 -10.60
C ASP A 25 3.71 -13.36 -11.29
N GLN A 26 3.66 -12.47 -12.28
CA GLN A 26 4.81 -11.95 -13.02
C GLN A 26 5.23 -10.55 -12.56
N SER A 27 4.57 -9.97 -11.55
CA SER A 27 4.92 -8.63 -11.08
C SER A 27 6.24 -8.62 -10.32
N ILE A 28 7.16 -7.78 -10.78
CA ILE A 28 8.49 -7.63 -10.21
C ILE A 28 8.72 -6.17 -9.83
N LEU A 29 9.26 -5.97 -8.62
CA LEU A 29 9.67 -4.68 -8.09
C LEU A 29 11.11 -4.37 -8.51
N TYR A 30 11.32 -3.17 -9.03
CA TYR A 30 12.62 -2.64 -9.41
C TYR A 30 12.90 -1.32 -8.68
N ARG A 31 14.19 -1.01 -8.58
CA ARG A 31 14.69 0.31 -8.17
C ARG A 31 15.58 0.85 -9.27
N PHE A 32 15.20 2.01 -9.81
CA PHE A 32 16.12 2.83 -10.59
C PHE A 32 17.08 3.50 -9.61
N ILE A 33 18.38 3.43 -9.86
CA ILE A 33 19.44 4.07 -9.10
C ILE A 33 20.16 5.01 -10.07
N GLY A 34 20.58 6.19 -9.60
CA GLY A 34 21.26 7.20 -10.42
C GLY A 34 22.34 6.62 -11.34
N ASN A 35 22.59 7.30 -12.47
CA ASN A 35 23.48 6.88 -13.56
C ASN A 35 22.93 5.76 -14.45
N GLY A 36 21.61 5.49 -14.40
CA GLY A 36 20.97 4.59 -15.36
C GLY A 36 20.83 3.14 -14.95
N THR A 37 21.27 2.80 -13.74
CA THR A 37 21.27 1.42 -13.24
C THR A 37 19.88 1.05 -12.73
N VAL A 38 19.36 -0.08 -13.18
CA VAL A 38 18.11 -0.68 -12.66
C VAL A 38 18.47 -1.91 -11.86
N LYS A 39 18.02 -1.97 -10.60
CA LYS A 39 18.18 -3.12 -9.71
C LYS A 39 16.85 -3.82 -9.49
N GLU A 40 16.80 -5.11 -9.73
CA GLU A 40 15.66 -5.95 -9.33
C GLU A 40 15.65 -6.16 -7.81
N LEU A 41 14.50 -5.95 -7.17
CA LEU A 41 14.31 -6.17 -5.74
C LEU A 41 13.57 -7.50 -5.45
N GLY A 42 12.77 -7.99 -6.40
CA GLY A 42 12.13 -9.31 -6.37
C GLY A 42 10.64 -9.27 -6.73
N LYS A 43 9.97 -10.42 -6.61
CA LYS A 43 8.55 -10.58 -6.90
C LYS A 43 7.64 -9.91 -5.87
N ILE A 44 6.61 -9.23 -6.36
CA ILE A 44 5.54 -8.63 -5.56
C ILE A 44 4.52 -9.73 -5.23
N TYR A 45 3.91 -9.69 -4.05
CA TYR A 45 2.81 -10.58 -3.69
C TYR A 45 1.62 -10.36 -4.65
N PRO A 46 1.06 -11.42 -5.29
CA PRO A 46 0.08 -11.28 -6.37
C PRO A 46 -1.31 -10.85 -5.89
N GLY A 47 -2.01 -10.09 -6.74
CA GLY A 47 -3.36 -9.57 -6.49
C GLY A 47 -3.42 -8.36 -5.55
N PHE A 48 -2.28 -7.81 -5.11
CA PHE A 48 -2.23 -6.67 -4.21
C PHE A 48 -2.43 -5.34 -4.97
N PRO A 49 -3.27 -4.42 -4.47
CA PRO A 49 -3.49 -3.12 -5.10
C PRO A 49 -2.33 -2.17 -4.80
N LEU A 50 -1.86 -1.48 -5.83
CA LEU A 50 -0.71 -0.60 -5.78
C LEU A 50 -1.04 0.74 -6.42
N MET A 51 -0.75 1.82 -5.70
CA MET A 51 -0.88 3.17 -6.22
C MET A 51 0.37 3.56 -7.00
N VAL A 52 0.20 3.83 -8.29
CA VAL A 52 1.30 4.11 -9.22
C VAL A 52 0.96 5.27 -10.13
N LYS A 53 1.98 5.88 -10.73
CA LYS A 53 1.88 6.79 -11.87
C LYS A 53 2.63 6.19 -13.05
N SER A 54 2.16 6.45 -14.27
CA SER A 54 2.94 6.12 -15.47
C SER A 54 4.12 7.09 -15.58
N ASP A 55 5.33 6.55 -15.76
CA ASP A 55 6.53 7.37 -15.92
C ASP A 55 7.49 6.71 -16.92
N TRP A 56 8.45 7.49 -17.42
CA TRP A 56 9.47 7.00 -18.34
C TRP A 56 10.78 6.75 -17.60
N LEU A 57 11.41 5.60 -17.87
CA LEU A 57 12.78 5.39 -17.43
C LEU A 57 13.72 6.36 -18.15
N PRO A 58 14.58 7.10 -17.43
CA PRO A 58 15.46 8.11 -18.02
C PRO A 58 16.45 7.58 -19.07
N THR A 59 16.73 6.28 -19.08
CA THR A 59 17.78 5.67 -19.92
C THR A 59 17.30 4.85 -21.10
N SER A 60 16.05 4.38 -21.09
CA SER A 60 15.55 3.42 -22.08
C SER A 60 14.30 3.88 -22.81
N TYR A 61 13.72 5.04 -22.46
CA TYR A 61 12.39 5.45 -22.92
C TYR A 61 11.34 4.33 -22.70
N GLU A 62 11.53 3.47 -21.70
CA GLU A 62 10.55 2.47 -21.31
C GLU A 62 9.49 3.13 -20.42
N ILE A 63 8.21 2.91 -20.70
CA ILE A 63 7.12 3.33 -19.81
C ILE A 63 6.97 2.30 -18.70
N VAL A 64 6.98 2.76 -17.45
CA VAL A 64 6.88 1.92 -16.25
C VAL A 64 5.80 2.43 -15.30
N ASP A 65 5.34 1.53 -14.42
CA ASP A 65 4.45 1.89 -13.31
C ASP A 65 5.30 2.30 -12.10
N ARG A 66 5.53 3.60 -11.95
CA ARG A 66 6.35 4.19 -10.88
C ARG A 66 5.53 4.39 -9.61
N PHE A 67 6.12 4.07 -8.47
CA PHE A 67 5.51 4.33 -7.17
C PHE A 67 5.65 5.80 -6.75
N LEU A 68 4.76 6.28 -5.88
CA LEU A 68 4.73 7.68 -5.43
C LEU A 68 5.77 7.99 -4.34
N ASP A 69 7.01 7.52 -4.52
CA ASP A 69 8.15 7.78 -3.64
C ASP A 69 8.41 9.31 -3.55
N ILE A 70 8.94 9.81 -2.41
CA ILE A 70 9.18 11.25 -2.25
C ILE A 70 10.23 11.63 -3.29
N GLU A 71 9.89 12.59 -4.14
CA GLU A 71 10.86 13.22 -5.00
C GLU A 71 11.67 14.20 -4.14
N THR A 72 12.62 13.66 -3.36
CA THR A 72 13.58 14.49 -2.63
C THR A 72 14.53 15.10 -3.65
N TYR A 73 14.63 16.44 -3.66
CA TYR A 73 15.55 17.15 -4.54
C TYR A 73 16.99 16.64 -4.31
N GLY A 74 17.54 15.93 -5.30
CA GLY A 74 18.88 15.32 -5.24
C GLY A 74 18.90 13.81 -5.03
N GLU A 75 17.79 13.17 -4.66
CA GLU A 75 17.70 11.71 -4.64
C GLU A 75 17.51 11.17 -6.06
N ARG A 76 18.46 10.35 -6.50
CA ARG A 76 18.50 9.79 -7.87
C ARG A 76 17.87 8.40 -7.96
N TYR A 77 17.02 8.00 -7.02
CA TYR A 77 16.39 6.68 -7.07
C TYR A 77 14.88 6.76 -6.90
N PHE A 78 14.18 5.86 -7.56
CA PHE A 78 12.75 5.62 -7.38
C PHE A 78 12.46 4.15 -7.59
N THR A 79 11.36 3.68 -7.03
CA THR A 79 10.88 2.33 -7.28
C THR A 79 9.78 2.32 -8.33
N PHE A 80 9.73 1.22 -9.08
CA PHE A 80 8.70 0.97 -10.08
C PHE A 80 8.45 -0.52 -10.19
N ALA A 81 7.33 -0.90 -10.78
CA ALA A 81 7.00 -2.29 -11.05
C ALA A 81 6.83 -2.53 -12.55
N ARG A 82 7.05 -3.79 -12.94
CA ARG A 82 6.64 -4.33 -14.24
C ARG A 82 5.60 -5.42 -14.03
N GLY A 83 4.77 -5.66 -15.04
CA GLY A 83 3.78 -6.73 -15.03
C GLY A 83 2.59 -6.48 -14.10
N LEU A 84 2.30 -5.22 -13.76
CA LEU A 84 1.03 -4.86 -13.11
C LEU A 84 -0.09 -4.84 -14.15
N THR A 85 -1.33 -5.05 -13.70
CA THR A 85 -2.51 -5.00 -14.57
C THR A 85 -3.58 -4.06 -14.03
N LYS A 86 -4.38 -3.48 -14.92
CA LYS A 86 -5.57 -2.72 -14.54
C LYS A 86 -6.69 -3.70 -14.22
N ASN A 87 -7.39 -3.47 -13.11
CA ASN A 87 -8.56 -4.23 -12.69
C ASN A 87 -9.61 -3.23 -12.17
N GLU A 88 -10.90 -3.50 -12.44
CA GLU A 88 -12.04 -2.66 -12.00
C GLU A 88 -12.45 -2.92 -10.55
N THR A 89 -11.72 -3.81 -9.86
CA THR A 89 -11.90 -4.10 -8.44
C THR A 89 -11.83 -2.81 -7.62
N LYS A 90 -12.91 -2.51 -6.88
CA LYS A 90 -12.93 -1.39 -5.93
C LYS A 90 -11.96 -1.67 -4.79
N VAL A 91 -11.20 -0.63 -4.42
CA VAL A 91 -10.31 -0.64 -3.26
C VAL A 91 -10.83 0.39 -2.28
N HIS A 92 -11.09 -0.05 -1.04
CA HIS A 92 -11.42 0.82 0.07
C HIS A 92 -10.21 0.89 0.98
N SER A 93 -9.77 2.09 1.35
CA SER A 93 -8.64 2.24 2.26
C SER A 93 -9.02 3.05 3.48
N TYR A 94 -8.55 2.63 4.65
CA TYR A 94 -8.87 3.23 5.94
C TYR A 94 -7.58 3.41 6.74
N GLY A 95 -7.33 4.64 7.22
CA GLY A 95 -6.33 4.88 8.26
C GLY A 95 -6.99 4.70 9.63
N LEU A 96 -6.47 3.80 10.47
CA LEU A 96 -6.96 3.55 11.82
C LEU A 96 -6.24 4.45 12.81
N PHE A 97 -7.01 5.20 13.58
CA PHE A 97 -6.52 6.13 14.60
C PHE A 97 -7.08 5.75 15.96
N TYR A 98 -6.30 5.96 17.02
CA TYR A 98 -6.79 5.75 18.38
C TYR A 98 -8.03 6.61 18.62
N ASN A 99 -9.12 6.00 19.09
CA ASN A 99 -10.33 6.75 19.40
C ASN A 99 -10.07 7.65 20.62
N ARG A 100 -9.92 8.96 20.36
CA ARG A 100 -9.75 10.00 21.38
C ARG A 100 -10.89 11.02 21.31
N GLY A 101 -12.06 10.62 20.82
CA GLY A 101 -13.19 11.51 20.56
C GLY A 101 -12.83 12.57 19.52
N GLU A 102 -13.15 13.84 19.80
CA GLU A 102 -12.85 14.98 18.92
C GLU A 102 -11.36 15.15 18.62
N LYS A 103 -10.47 14.59 19.45
CA LYS A 103 -9.02 14.70 19.27
C LYS A 103 -8.39 13.64 18.37
N THR A 104 -9.19 12.76 17.77
CA THR A 104 -8.69 11.61 16.98
C THR A 104 -7.84 12.04 15.77
N LEU A 105 -8.13 13.20 15.17
CA LEU A 105 -7.44 13.71 13.97
C LEU A 105 -6.09 14.41 14.24
N PHE A 106 -5.70 14.65 15.49
CA PHE A 106 -4.45 15.37 15.79
C PHE A 106 -3.17 14.52 15.65
N ASN A 107 -3.31 13.20 15.40
CA ASN A 107 -2.19 12.34 15.01
C ASN A 107 -2.16 12.18 13.49
N ASN A 108 -1.19 12.82 12.82
CA ASN A 108 -1.07 12.79 11.35
C ASN A 108 -0.75 11.40 10.77
N VAL A 109 -0.38 10.42 11.60
CA VAL A 109 0.02 9.08 11.17
C VAL A 109 -0.94 8.05 11.76
N PRO A 110 -1.62 7.22 10.93
CA PRO A 110 -2.48 6.17 11.44
C PRO A 110 -1.66 5.09 12.16
N TYR A 111 -2.28 4.48 13.17
CA TYR A 111 -1.74 3.30 13.83
C TYR A 111 -1.58 2.13 12.86
N MET A 112 -2.55 1.97 11.96
CA MET A 112 -2.61 0.89 10.98
C MET A 112 -3.40 1.35 9.77
N TRP A 113 -3.08 0.84 8.59
CA TRP A 113 -3.89 0.95 7.39
C TRP A 113 -4.68 -0.34 7.18
N ILE A 114 -5.94 -0.22 6.78
CA ILE A 114 -6.74 -1.34 6.26
C ILE A 114 -7.06 -1.05 4.80
N LEU A 115 -6.66 -1.96 3.90
CA LEU A 115 -7.00 -1.94 2.49
C LEU A 115 -7.92 -3.10 2.19
N VAL A 116 -9.16 -2.86 1.76
CA VAL A 116 -10.09 -3.93 1.37
C VAL A 116 -10.27 -3.90 -0.14
N TYR A 117 -10.07 -5.04 -0.79
CA TYR A 117 -10.02 -5.18 -2.24
C TYR A 117 -10.37 -6.61 -2.64
N ALA A 118 -11.15 -6.76 -3.71
CA ALA A 118 -11.66 -8.07 -4.15
C ALA A 118 -12.28 -8.84 -2.96
N ASP A 119 -11.82 -10.06 -2.72
CA ASP A 119 -12.18 -10.95 -1.61
C ASP A 119 -11.11 -10.94 -0.49
N LYS A 120 -10.26 -9.92 -0.43
CA LYS A 120 -9.13 -9.80 0.50
C LYS A 120 -9.14 -8.48 1.26
N ALA A 121 -8.40 -8.46 2.36
CA ALA A 121 -8.05 -7.25 3.08
C ALA A 121 -6.58 -7.29 3.51
N ALA A 122 -5.89 -6.16 3.44
CA ALA A 122 -4.55 -6.00 3.97
C ALA A 122 -4.54 -5.05 5.17
N LEU A 123 -4.01 -5.51 6.30
CA LEU A 123 -3.82 -4.73 7.51
C LEU A 123 -2.33 -4.43 7.64
N ILE A 124 -1.95 -3.16 7.64
CA ILE A 124 -0.54 -2.75 7.50
C ILE A 124 -0.19 -1.74 8.59
N ARG A 125 0.72 -2.12 9.49
CA ARG A 125 1.27 -1.24 10.52
C ARG A 125 2.68 -0.83 10.14
N THR A 126 2.96 0.47 10.11
CA THR A 126 4.29 1.04 9.82
C THR A 126 4.87 1.77 11.03
N GLY A 127 6.17 2.06 10.98
CA GLY A 127 6.91 2.78 12.02
C GLY A 127 7.62 1.86 13.01
N PHE A 128 7.73 2.29 14.28
CA PHE A 128 8.37 1.50 15.33
C PHE A 128 7.45 0.38 15.82
N ILE A 129 7.87 -0.87 15.62
CA ILE A 129 7.12 -2.06 15.99
C ILE A 129 7.80 -2.71 17.18
N SER A 130 7.14 -2.62 18.33
CA SER A 130 7.58 -3.27 19.57
C SER A 130 6.96 -4.66 19.68
N GLU A 131 7.78 -5.70 19.88
CA GLU A 131 7.30 -7.06 20.11
C GLU A 131 7.23 -7.37 21.61
N LYS A 132 6.06 -7.79 22.11
CA LYS A 132 5.83 -8.06 23.54
C LYS A 132 6.51 -9.34 24.05
N LYS A 133 6.93 -10.29 23.20
CA LYS A 133 7.53 -11.57 23.60
C LYS A 133 8.63 -12.03 22.64
N ARG A 134 9.88 -12.17 23.14
CA ARG A 134 11.09 -12.76 22.49
C ARG A 134 11.52 -12.21 21.12
N GLY A 135 10.72 -11.37 20.50
CA GLY A 135 11.02 -10.69 19.26
C GLY A 135 11.89 -9.46 19.46
N ARG A 136 12.72 -9.16 18.46
CA ARG A 136 13.45 -7.89 18.40
C ARG A 136 12.53 -6.84 17.79
N SER A 137 12.32 -5.73 18.52
CA SER A 137 11.67 -4.55 17.97
C SER A 137 12.41 -4.07 16.73
N PHE A 138 11.68 -3.52 15.76
CA PHE A 138 12.26 -3.02 14.51
C PHE A 138 11.50 -1.79 14.01
N ILE A 139 12.14 -1.03 13.12
CA ILE A 139 11.51 0.07 12.39
C ILE A 139 11.25 -0.43 10.97
N GLY A 140 10.00 -0.35 10.53
CA GLY A 140 9.60 -0.81 9.21
C GLY A 140 8.11 -1.08 9.11
N ALA A 141 7.72 -2.22 8.54
CA ALA A 141 6.32 -2.59 8.39
C ALA A 141 6.03 -4.03 8.84
N LYS A 142 4.87 -4.22 9.45
CA LYS A 142 4.28 -5.52 9.77
C LYS A 142 2.87 -5.54 9.18
N TYR A 143 2.55 -6.59 8.45
CA TYR A 143 1.30 -6.63 7.72
C TYR A 143 0.70 -8.02 7.64
N TRP A 144 -0.60 -8.05 7.43
CA TRP A 144 -1.40 -9.25 7.22
C TRP A 144 -2.25 -9.07 5.97
N ILE A 145 -2.36 -10.11 5.15
CA ILE A 145 -3.26 -10.21 4.01
C ILE A 145 -4.24 -11.34 4.34
N CYS A 146 -5.51 -11.00 4.53
CA CYS A 146 -6.51 -11.90 5.07
C CYS A 146 -7.74 -11.94 4.17
N LYS A 147 -8.61 -12.92 4.41
CA LYS A 147 -9.99 -12.91 3.93
C LYS A 147 -10.89 -12.19 4.95
N PRO A 148 -11.62 -11.14 4.54
CA PRO A 148 -12.67 -10.58 5.37
C PRO A 148 -13.81 -11.61 5.49
N SER A 149 -14.21 -11.90 6.72
CA SER A 149 -15.32 -12.78 7.07
C SER A 149 -16.39 -11.97 7.79
N LEU A 150 -17.65 -12.27 7.49
CA LEU A 150 -18.84 -11.69 8.11
C LEU A 150 -19.50 -12.77 8.99
N PRO A 151 -18.96 -13.06 10.18
CA PRO A 151 -19.53 -14.08 11.06
C PRO A 151 -20.91 -13.67 11.60
N ASP A 152 -21.13 -12.37 11.82
CA ASP A 152 -22.36 -11.78 12.38
C ASP A 152 -22.79 -10.54 11.58
N GLU A 153 -24.07 -10.15 11.61
CA GLU A 153 -24.56 -8.95 10.93
C GLU A 153 -23.86 -7.68 11.44
N GLY A 154 -22.95 -7.13 10.63
CA GLY A 154 -22.32 -5.82 10.84
C GLY A 154 -20.87 -5.85 11.34
N GLU A 155 -20.34 -7.01 11.75
CA GLU A 155 -18.94 -7.18 12.15
C GLU A 155 -18.12 -7.91 11.07
N ILE A 156 -16.93 -7.38 10.79
CA ILE A 156 -15.97 -7.94 9.86
C ILE A 156 -14.75 -8.40 10.63
N ARG A 157 -14.46 -9.70 10.55
CA ARG A 157 -13.25 -10.32 11.07
C ARG A 157 -12.29 -10.63 9.93
N PHE A 158 -11.00 -10.62 10.22
CA PHE A 158 -9.97 -10.91 9.22
C PHE A 158 -9.36 -12.28 9.50
N THR A 159 -9.71 -13.24 8.66
CA THR A 159 -9.40 -14.67 8.85
C THR A 159 -8.54 -15.22 7.72
N ASN A 160 -7.92 -16.38 7.92
CA ASN A 160 -7.04 -17.03 6.94
C ASN A 160 -5.92 -16.10 6.48
N CYS A 161 -5.22 -15.51 7.44
CA CYS A 161 -4.23 -14.48 7.18
C CYS A 161 -2.87 -15.04 6.76
N GLU A 162 -2.22 -14.34 5.84
CA GLU A 162 -0.79 -14.46 5.60
C GLU A 162 -0.09 -13.21 6.14
N ARG A 163 1.01 -13.38 6.86
CA ARG A 163 1.76 -12.30 7.51
C ARG A 163 3.09 -12.07 6.82
N GLY A 164 3.49 -10.82 6.70
CA GLY A 164 4.82 -10.42 6.31
C GLY A 164 5.42 -9.34 7.20
N GLU A 165 6.75 -9.25 7.16
CA GLU A 165 7.52 -8.22 7.85
C GLU A 165 8.59 -7.64 6.93
N LYS A 166 8.65 -6.31 6.90
CA LYS A 166 9.75 -5.56 6.31
C LYS A 166 10.50 -4.88 7.46
N ARG A 167 11.61 -5.48 7.87
CA ARG A 167 12.40 -5.07 9.06
C ARG A 167 13.32 -3.86 8.81
N THR A 168 13.11 -3.16 7.72
CA THR A 168 13.81 -1.93 7.34
C THR A 168 12.80 -0.81 7.24
N SER A 169 13.21 0.41 7.60
CA SER A 169 12.45 1.64 7.34
C SER A 169 11.93 1.66 5.89
N LEU A 170 10.70 2.11 5.70
CA LEU A 170 10.13 2.31 4.39
C LEU A 170 10.61 3.66 3.84
N ASP A 171 11.77 3.66 3.20
CA ASP A 171 12.25 4.85 2.49
C ASP A 171 11.50 5.04 1.15
N THR A 172 10.63 4.08 0.79
CA THR A 172 9.80 4.03 -0.42
C THR A 172 8.38 3.57 -0.08
N SER A 173 7.48 3.63 -1.06
CA SER A 173 6.12 3.08 -0.95
C SER A 173 6.13 1.64 -0.44
N PHE A 174 5.19 1.31 0.46
CA PHE A 174 5.00 -0.06 0.90
C PHE A 174 4.58 -0.96 -0.27
N VAL A 175 5.34 -2.05 -0.49
CA VAL A 175 5.04 -3.08 -1.47
C VAL A 175 5.29 -4.44 -0.80
N PRO A 176 4.27 -5.31 -0.64
CA PRO A 176 4.46 -6.62 -0.05
C PRO A 176 5.21 -7.53 -1.03
N MET A 177 6.32 -8.11 -0.57
CA MET A 177 7.12 -9.01 -1.40
C MET A 177 6.70 -10.45 -1.17
N LEU A 178 6.63 -11.24 -2.24
CA LEU A 178 6.19 -12.65 -2.16
C LEU A 178 7.02 -13.46 -1.14
N LYS A 179 8.34 -13.21 -1.08
CA LYS A 179 9.27 -13.90 -0.16
C LYS A 179 9.09 -13.54 1.32
N GLU A 180 8.40 -12.44 1.63
CA GLU A 180 8.19 -11.96 3.00
C GLU A 180 6.93 -12.58 3.62
N VAL A 181 5.99 -13.04 2.79
CA VAL A 181 4.66 -13.48 3.19
C VAL A 181 4.68 -14.97 3.57
N GLN A 182 4.18 -15.27 4.75
CA GLN A 182 4.07 -16.63 5.29
C GLN A 182 2.68 -16.84 5.89
N VAL A 183 2.19 -18.07 5.89
CA VAL A 183 0.94 -18.42 6.58
C VAL A 183 1.03 -18.04 8.05
N SER A 184 -0.02 -17.42 8.57
CA SER A 184 -0.08 -16.90 9.94
C SER A 184 -1.42 -17.21 10.58
N GLU A 185 -1.47 -17.08 11.90
CA GLU A 185 -2.72 -16.96 12.63
C GLU A 185 -3.48 -15.69 12.21
N ASP A 186 -4.78 -15.73 12.44
CA ASP A 186 -5.71 -14.63 12.25
C ASP A 186 -5.28 -13.40 13.06
N VAL A 187 -5.51 -12.22 12.51
CA VAL A 187 -5.23 -10.98 13.22
C VAL A 187 -6.36 -10.71 14.21
N ASP A 188 -6.00 -10.36 15.45
CA ASP A 188 -6.96 -9.93 16.48
C ASP A 188 -7.45 -8.51 16.16
N THR A 189 -8.26 -8.41 15.11
CA THR A 189 -8.89 -7.17 14.65
C THR A 189 -10.29 -7.45 14.13
N VAL A 190 -11.26 -6.69 14.64
CA VAL A 190 -12.66 -6.75 14.26
C VAL A 190 -13.11 -5.33 13.92
N CYS A 191 -13.76 -5.12 12.79
CA CYS A 191 -14.24 -3.81 12.34
C CYS A 191 -15.74 -3.83 12.04
N THR A 192 -16.38 -2.67 12.10
CA THR A 192 -17.75 -2.47 11.58
C THR A 192 -17.75 -2.25 10.06
N SER A 193 -18.92 -2.36 9.44
CA SER A 193 -19.20 -2.25 7.99
C SER A 193 -18.18 -1.42 7.16
N ILE A 194 -17.43 -2.10 6.27
CA ILE A 194 -16.30 -1.54 5.48
C ILE A 194 -16.75 -0.74 4.23
N THR A 195 -17.99 -0.26 4.19
CA THR A 195 -18.48 0.59 3.08
C THR A 195 -18.66 2.05 3.45
N GLU A 196 -18.56 2.38 4.74
CA GLU A 196 -18.77 3.71 5.27
C GLU A 196 -17.52 4.59 5.16
N ASP A 197 -17.69 5.91 5.26
CA ASP A 197 -16.55 6.84 5.28
C ASP A 197 -15.77 6.80 6.60
N LYS A 198 -16.41 6.26 7.65
CA LYS A 198 -15.80 5.98 8.94
C LYS A 198 -16.20 4.59 9.40
N ILE A 199 -15.24 3.85 9.93
CA ILE A 199 -15.47 2.53 10.54
C ILE A 199 -14.95 2.54 11.98
N THR A 200 -15.46 1.66 12.82
CA THR A 200 -14.93 1.41 14.16
C THR A 200 -14.25 0.05 14.16
N CYS A 201 -13.07 -0.02 14.75
CA CYS A 201 -12.33 -1.28 14.85
C CYS A 201 -11.85 -1.51 16.28
N ASN A 202 -11.93 -2.74 16.76
CA ASN A 202 -11.17 -3.21 17.91
C ASN A 202 -9.95 -3.96 17.40
N SER A 203 -8.74 -3.61 17.86
CA SER A 203 -7.50 -4.29 17.49
C SER A 203 -6.63 -4.45 18.74
N GLU A 204 -6.22 -5.69 19.03
CA GLU A 204 -5.43 -6.04 20.21
C GLU A 204 -6.02 -5.49 21.53
N GLY A 205 -7.35 -5.47 21.65
CA GLY A 205 -8.09 -4.98 22.82
C GLY A 205 -8.23 -3.46 22.93
N SER A 206 -7.81 -2.69 21.92
CA SER A 206 -7.96 -1.23 21.87
C SER A 206 -8.96 -0.79 20.79
N ASN A 207 -9.70 0.29 21.05
CA ASN A 207 -10.70 0.83 20.11
C ASN A 207 -10.10 1.91 19.21
N TYR A 208 -10.35 1.79 17.91
CA TYR A 208 -9.87 2.64 16.84
C TYR A 208 -11.03 3.16 15.98
N ILE A 209 -10.82 4.33 15.39
CA ILE A 209 -11.67 4.88 14.32
C ILE A 209 -10.88 4.77 13.02
N GLY A 210 -11.42 4.04 12.06
CA GLY A 210 -10.93 4.03 10.68
C GLY A 210 -11.55 5.17 9.89
N ILE A 211 -10.73 6.00 9.25
CA ILE A 211 -11.17 7.09 8.38
C ILE A 211 -10.78 6.72 6.96
N LYS A 212 -11.76 6.75 6.05
CA LYS A 212 -11.54 6.42 4.65
C LYS A 212 -10.56 7.39 4.00
N SER A 213 -9.66 6.86 3.17
CA SER A 213 -8.74 7.63 2.34
C SER A 213 -8.88 7.19 0.88
N ASP A 214 -8.88 8.17 -0.02
CA ASP A 214 -8.84 7.90 -1.47
C ASP A 214 -7.40 7.71 -1.98
N LYS A 215 -6.41 8.12 -1.17
CA LYS A 215 -4.99 7.93 -1.44
C LYS A 215 -4.38 7.08 -0.34
N PHE A 216 -4.28 5.77 -0.56
CA PHE A 216 -3.47 4.91 0.32
C PHE A 216 -2.02 5.01 -0.12
N TYR A 217 -1.30 5.89 0.57
CA TYR A 217 0.13 6.03 0.40
C TYR A 217 0.81 5.66 1.71
N ILE A 218 1.34 4.44 1.77
CA ILE A 218 1.86 3.84 3.00
C ILE A 218 3.39 3.90 3.01
N ARG A 219 3.95 4.53 4.05
CA ARG A 219 5.38 4.61 4.43
C ARG A 219 5.50 4.39 5.94
#